data_AF-J9A4L4-F1
#
_entry.id   AF-J9A4L4-F1
#
_cell.length_a   1.000
_cell.length_b   1.000
_cell.length_c   1.000
_cell.angle_alpha   90.00
_cell.angle_beta   90.00
_cell.angle_gamma   90.00
#
_symmetry.space_group_name_H-M   'P 1'
#
loop_
_entity.id
_entity.type
_entity.pdbx_description
1 polymer ?
#
loop_
_entity_poly.entity_id
_entity_poly.type
_entity_poly.pdbx_seq_one_letter_code
_entity_poly.pdbx_strand_id
1 'polypeptide(L)'
;MIGYSKEVADRVLRILQAGGQLEQDQLRDIMNKQNGKSPEVLSSLIHNGFDEEVIQTILSRAYALRRKTVTPETIDKDILKSLPIKFIKKEGILPLAKEGRFLRVGAVDPTKATLGGQIKALTNFNVEFFVIKHKKAGGLSIERVLHINQTLLHGRRNALWCPTAFRKSFHHAVDNF
;
A
#
# COMPACT_ATOMS: atom_id res chain seq x y z
N MET A 1 -8.45 6.39 9.07
CA MET A 1 -8.08 5.11 8.42
C MET A 1 -8.02 5.34 6.93
N ILE A 2 -6.93 4.96 6.25
CA ILE A 2 -6.90 4.95 4.78
C ILE A 2 -7.81 3.79 4.35
N GLY A 3 -8.84 4.08 3.56
CA GLY A 3 -9.85 3.11 3.15
C GLY A 3 -10.62 3.64 1.94
N TYR A 4 -11.63 2.89 1.52
CA TYR A 4 -12.48 3.27 0.40
C TYR A 4 -13.46 4.38 0.80
N SER A 5 -13.76 5.30 -0.13
CA SER A 5 -14.86 6.25 0.03
C SER A 5 -16.20 5.51 0.15
N LYS A 6 -17.21 6.20 0.69
CA LYS A 6 -18.56 5.64 0.81
C LYS A 6 -19.11 5.22 -0.55
N GLU A 7 -18.92 6.06 -1.57
CA GLU A 7 -19.43 5.83 -2.93
C GLU A 7 -18.76 4.61 -3.56
N VAL A 8 -17.45 4.46 -3.37
CA VAL A 8 -16.68 3.30 -3.86
C VAL A 8 -17.15 2.04 -3.16
N ALA A 9 -17.27 2.07 -1.82
CA ALA A 9 -17.73 0.94 -1.04
C ALA A 9 -19.15 0.51 -1.44
N ASP A 10 -20.09 1.45 -1.53
CA ASP A 10 -21.46 1.23 -1.98
C ASP A 10 -21.50 0.58 -3.38
N ARG A 11 -20.62 1.02 -4.29
CA ARG A 11 -20.55 0.46 -5.64
C ARG A 11 -20.00 -0.96 -5.64
N VAL A 12 -18.94 -1.24 -4.87
CA VAL A 12 -18.37 -2.59 -4.77
C VAL A 12 -19.38 -3.55 -4.16
N LEU A 13 -19.99 -3.21 -3.02
CA LEU A 13 -20.98 -4.06 -2.35
C LEU A 13 -22.16 -4.38 -3.28
N ARG A 14 -22.69 -3.40 -4.01
CA ARG A 14 -23.76 -3.62 -4.99
C ARG A 14 -23.35 -4.59 -6.10
N ILE A 15 -22.14 -4.48 -6.63
CA ILE A 15 -21.66 -5.37 -7.70
C ILE A 15 -21.46 -6.79 -7.17
N LEU A 16 -20.93 -6.94 -5.95
CA LEU A 16 -20.76 -8.24 -5.30
C LEU A 16 -22.09 -8.96 -5.04
N GLN A 17 -23.12 -8.21 -4.62
CA GLN A 17 -24.46 -8.77 -4.46
C GLN A 17 -25.06 -9.16 -5.82
N ALA A 18 -24.98 -8.28 -6.81
CA ALA A 18 -25.55 -8.52 -8.13
C ALA A 18 -24.88 -9.70 -8.87
N GLY A 19 -23.60 -9.95 -8.62
CA GLY A 19 -22.87 -11.06 -9.20
C GLY A 19 -22.93 -12.36 -8.38
N GLY A 20 -23.69 -12.40 -7.27
CA GLY A 20 -23.84 -13.58 -6.43
C GLY A 20 -22.59 -13.97 -5.64
N GLN A 21 -21.56 -13.12 -5.59
CA GLN A 21 -20.35 -13.38 -4.79
C GLN A 21 -20.56 -13.09 -3.30
N LEU A 22 -21.69 -12.49 -2.94
CA LEU A 22 -21.99 -12.08 -1.58
C LEU A 22 -23.46 -12.35 -1.25
N GLU A 23 -23.66 -13.29 -0.33
CA GLU A 23 -24.99 -13.70 0.13
C GLU A 23 -25.72 -12.54 0.83
N GLN A 24 -27.03 -12.44 0.60
CA GLN A 24 -27.83 -11.31 1.11
C GLN A 24 -27.86 -11.27 2.64
N ASP A 25 -27.96 -12.43 3.28
CA ASP A 25 -28.00 -12.53 4.74
C ASP A 25 -26.63 -12.23 5.35
N GLN A 26 -25.54 -12.67 4.72
CA GLN A 26 -24.18 -12.29 5.13
C GLN A 26 -23.97 -10.78 5.06
N LEU A 27 -24.46 -10.10 4.01
CA LEU A 27 -24.35 -8.64 3.95
C LEU A 27 -25.15 -7.97 5.07
N ARG A 28 -26.40 -8.40 5.28
CA ARG A 28 -27.29 -7.85 6.30
C ARG A 28 -26.66 -7.94 7.69
N ASP A 29 -26.08 -9.09 8.03
CA ASP A 29 -25.41 -9.30 9.31
C ASP A 29 -24.22 -8.36 9.51
N ILE A 30 -23.37 -8.20 8.49
CA ILE A 30 -22.21 -7.31 8.57
C ILE A 30 -22.67 -5.85 8.62
N MET A 31 -23.70 -5.50 7.86
CA MET A 31 -24.25 -4.14 7.80
C MET A 31 -24.90 -3.74 9.13
N ASN A 32 -25.59 -4.66 9.80
CA ASN A 32 -26.10 -4.47 11.15
C ASN A 32 -24.97 -4.27 12.17
N LYS A 33 -23.89 -5.06 12.08
CA LYS A 33 -22.71 -4.93 12.97
C LYS A 33 -21.94 -3.62 12.77
N GLN A 34 -21.93 -3.06 11.56
CA GLN A 34 -21.21 -1.84 11.21
C GLN A 34 -22.12 -0.59 11.12
N ASN A 35 -23.31 -0.64 11.72
CA ASN A 35 -24.29 0.48 11.72
C ASN A 35 -24.56 1.07 10.32
N GLY A 36 -24.59 0.24 9.28
CA GLY A 36 -24.86 0.68 7.90
C GLY A 36 -23.71 1.42 7.20
N LYS A 37 -22.51 1.50 7.79
CA LYS A 37 -21.38 2.21 7.18
C LYS A 37 -20.65 1.34 6.16
N SER A 38 -20.95 1.54 4.89
CA SER A 38 -20.41 0.76 3.76
C SER A 38 -18.88 0.63 3.71
N PRO A 39 -18.07 1.67 4.01
CA PRO A 39 -16.61 1.51 4.07
C PRO A 39 -16.16 0.53 5.15
N GLU A 40 -16.81 0.54 6.31
CA GLU A 40 -16.51 -0.38 7.42
C GLU A 40 -16.95 -1.80 7.05
N VAL A 41 -18.13 -1.97 6.43
CA VAL A 41 -18.62 -3.25 5.90
C VAL A 41 -17.63 -3.85 4.89
N LEU A 42 -17.19 -3.09 3.89
CA LEU A 42 -16.23 -3.56 2.90
C LEU A 42 -14.87 -3.91 3.54
N SER A 43 -14.43 -3.13 4.52
CA SER A 43 -13.20 -3.43 5.27
C SER A 43 -13.32 -4.71 6.09
N SER A 44 -14.48 -4.94 6.73
CA SER A 44 -14.77 -6.18 7.45
C SER A 44 -14.80 -7.39 6.52
N LEU A 45 -15.34 -7.28 5.31
CA LEU A 45 -15.32 -8.36 4.32
C LEU A 45 -13.89 -8.78 3.99
N ILE A 46 -13.02 -7.82 3.65
CA ILE A 46 -11.62 -8.08 3.35
C ILE A 46 -10.90 -8.71 4.55
N HIS A 47 -11.20 -8.23 5.77
CA HIS A 47 -10.62 -8.76 6.99
C HIS A 47 -11.05 -10.20 7.29
N ASN A 48 -12.31 -10.52 7.03
CA ASN A 48 -12.89 -11.85 7.21
C ASN A 48 -12.51 -12.85 6.10
N GLY A 49 -11.53 -12.51 5.26
CA GLY A 49 -10.98 -13.42 4.26
C GLY A 49 -11.64 -13.38 2.88
N PHE A 50 -12.51 -12.39 2.62
CA PHE A 50 -13.03 -12.20 1.27
C PHE A 50 -11.89 -11.97 0.27
N ASP A 51 -12.02 -12.54 -0.94
CA ASP A 51 -10.99 -12.44 -1.95
C ASP A 51 -10.84 -11.00 -2.45
N GLU A 52 -9.72 -10.39 -2.09
CA GLU A 52 -9.38 -9.03 -2.50
C GLU A 52 -9.15 -8.91 -4.01
N GLU A 53 -8.82 -10.00 -4.72
CA GLU A 53 -8.66 -9.98 -6.17
C GLU A 53 -9.98 -9.70 -6.89
N VAL A 54 -11.10 -10.19 -6.35
CA VAL A 54 -12.44 -9.90 -6.85
C VAL A 54 -12.72 -8.40 -6.70
N ILE A 55 -12.44 -7.83 -5.53
CA ILE A 55 -12.63 -6.38 -5.28
C ILE A 55 -11.77 -5.55 -6.23
N GLN A 56 -10.49 -5.90 -6.39
CA GLN A 56 -9.58 -5.21 -7.31
C GLN A 56 -10.07 -5.30 -8.76
N THR A 57 -10.62 -6.43 -9.18
CA THR A 57 -11.21 -6.61 -10.51
C THR A 57 -12.41 -5.69 -10.73
N ILE A 58 -13.29 -5.59 -9.73
CA ILE A 58 -14.45 -4.70 -9.75
C ILE A 58 -13.99 -3.24 -9.87
N LEU A 59 -13.06 -2.80 -9.02
CA LEU A 59 -12.55 -1.42 -9.02
C LEU A 59 -11.86 -1.07 -10.34
N SER A 60 -11.02 -1.96 -10.85
CA SER A 60 -10.32 -1.76 -12.12
C SER A 60 -11.28 -1.54 -13.28
N ARG A 61 -12.34 -2.36 -13.37
CA ARG A 61 -13.37 -2.25 -14.41
C ARG A 61 -14.25 -1.02 -14.21
N ALA A 62 -14.71 -0.77 -12.99
CA ALA A 62 -15.65 0.30 -12.66
C ALA A 62 -15.07 1.72 -12.86
N TYR A 63 -13.73 1.84 -12.77
CA TYR A 63 -13.02 3.12 -12.84
C TYR A 63 -12.01 3.19 -14.00
N ALA A 64 -11.95 2.16 -14.87
CA ALA A 64 -11.01 2.07 -15.99
C ALA A 64 -9.53 2.29 -15.58
N LEU A 65 -9.15 1.81 -14.40
CA LEU A 65 -7.79 1.90 -13.88
C LEU A 65 -7.10 0.55 -13.90
N ARG A 66 -5.81 0.53 -14.25
CA ARG A 66 -5.01 -0.70 -14.22
C ARG A 66 -4.70 -1.11 -12.79
N ARG A 67 -4.61 -2.41 -12.55
CA ARG A 67 -4.16 -2.97 -11.28
C ARG A 67 -2.65 -3.08 -11.26
N LYS A 68 -2.03 -2.89 -10.10
CA LYS A 68 -0.60 -3.15 -9.90
C LYS A 68 -0.35 -3.80 -8.54
N THR A 69 0.42 -4.88 -8.54
CA THR A 69 0.93 -5.47 -7.30
C THR A 69 2.11 -4.64 -6.82
N VAL A 70 2.07 -4.26 -5.55
CA VAL A 70 3.12 -3.45 -4.91
C VAL A 70 3.95 -4.34 -4.01
N THR A 71 5.25 -4.43 -4.30
CA THR A 71 6.28 -5.08 -3.47
C THR A 71 7.38 -4.06 -3.14
N PRO A 72 8.24 -4.30 -2.13
CA PRO A 72 9.27 -3.31 -1.74
C PRO A 72 10.24 -2.99 -2.88
N GLU A 73 10.44 -3.95 -3.79
CA GLU A 73 11.33 -3.87 -4.94
C GLU A 73 10.72 -3.04 -6.08
N THR A 74 9.39 -3.03 -6.21
CA THR A 74 8.70 -2.22 -7.22
C THR A 74 8.62 -0.73 -6.87
N ILE A 75 9.07 -0.36 -5.67
CA ILE A 75 9.03 1.01 -5.17
C ILE A 75 10.43 1.62 -5.29
N ASP A 76 10.54 2.62 -6.15
CA ASP A 76 11.72 3.49 -6.21
C ASP A 76 11.78 4.34 -4.94
N LYS A 77 12.88 4.22 -4.19
CA LYS A 77 13.03 4.91 -2.90
C LYS A 77 13.22 6.42 -3.06
N ASP A 78 13.76 6.86 -4.19
CA ASP A 78 13.99 8.28 -4.44
C ASP A 78 12.69 8.99 -4.83
N ILE A 79 11.77 8.27 -5.49
CA ILE A 79 10.47 8.84 -5.87
C ILE A 79 9.57 9.11 -4.67
N LEU A 80 9.76 8.42 -3.55
CA LEU A 80 9.00 8.67 -2.31
C LEU A 80 9.20 10.09 -1.76
N LYS A 81 10.30 10.76 -2.14
CA LYS A 81 10.58 12.16 -1.78
C LYS A 81 9.93 13.17 -2.72
N SER A 82 9.40 12.72 -3.87
CA SER A 82 8.78 13.62 -4.85
C SER A 82 7.48 14.26 -4.34
N LEU A 83 6.80 13.62 -3.38
CA LEU A 83 5.61 14.17 -2.75
C LEU A 83 5.82 14.39 -1.24
N PRO A 84 5.22 15.44 -0.66
CA PRO A 84 5.26 15.65 0.78
C PRO A 84 4.63 14.47 1.52
N ILE A 85 5.30 13.96 2.56
CA ILE A 85 4.81 12.83 3.37
C ILE A 85 3.40 13.11 3.94
N LYS A 86 3.13 14.37 4.33
CA LYS A 86 1.80 14.79 4.80
C LYS A 86 0.73 14.59 3.72
N PHE A 87 1.06 14.91 2.46
CA PHE A 87 0.16 14.72 1.33
C PHE A 87 -0.10 13.23 1.05
N ILE A 88 0.96 12.42 0.99
CA ILE A 88 0.88 10.96 0.81
C ILE A 88 -0.04 10.33 1.87
N LYS A 89 0.16 10.67 3.15
CA LYS A 89 -0.66 10.15 4.26
C LYS A 89 -2.10 10.64 4.23
N LYS A 90 -2.31 11.94 3.97
CA LYS A 90 -3.64 12.56 3.94
C LYS A 90 -4.49 11.96 2.83
N GLU A 91 -3.91 11.85 1.63
CA GLU A 91 -4.65 11.41 0.44
C GLU A 91 -4.67 9.89 0.27
N GLY A 92 -3.83 9.15 1.00
CA GLY A 92 -3.80 7.68 0.95
C GLY A 92 -3.29 7.14 -0.38
N ILE A 93 -2.33 7.84 -0.99
CA ILE A 93 -1.69 7.46 -2.25
C ILE A 93 -0.24 7.03 -1.99
N LEU A 94 0.40 6.37 -2.96
CA LEU A 94 1.77 5.91 -2.87
C LEU A 94 2.54 6.15 -4.17
N PRO A 95 3.56 7.01 -4.20
CA PRO A 95 4.52 7.07 -5.31
C PRO A 95 5.23 5.71 -5.46
N LEU A 96 5.20 5.14 -6.66
CA LEU A 96 5.77 3.81 -6.94
C LEU A 96 7.09 3.92 -7.70
N ALA A 97 7.09 4.59 -8.86
CA ALA A 97 8.27 4.69 -9.70
C ALA A 97 8.13 5.86 -10.66
N LYS A 98 9.26 6.29 -11.22
CA LYS A 98 9.30 7.21 -12.37
C LYS A 98 9.70 6.43 -13.62
N GLU A 99 8.96 6.64 -14.71
CA GLU A 99 9.30 6.13 -16.04
C GLU A 99 9.22 7.26 -17.06
N GLY A 100 10.40 7.72 -17.49
CA GLY A 100 10.51 8.90 -18.35
C GLY A 100 9.90 10.14 -17.69
N ARG A 101 8.79 10.62 -18.25
CA ARG A 101 8.03 11.78 -17.75
C ARG A 101 6.81 11.40 -16.89
N PHE A 102 6.60 10.11 -16.64
CA PHE A 102 5.45 9.62 -15.89
C PHE A 102 5.86 9.21 -14.47
N LEU A 103 5.11 9.71 -13.49
CA LEU A 103 5.11 9.29 -12.11
C LEU A 103 3.99 8.26 -11.93
N ARG A 104 4.36 7.03 -11.61
CA ARG A 104 3.41 5.96 -11.27
C ARG A 104 2.98 6.10 -9.83
N VAL A 105 1.67 6.15 -9.61
CA VAL A 105 1.06 6.33 -8.28
C VAL A 105 0.08 5.20 -8.02
N GLY A 106 0.26 4.51 -6.89
CA GLY A 106 -0.68 3.53 -6.39
C GLY A 106 -1.71 4.18 -5.46
N ALA A 107 -2.97 3.80 -5.59
CA ALA A 107 -4.03 4.19 -4.66
C ALA A 107 -4.91 2.99 -4.31
N VAL A 108 -5.30 2.90 -3.04
CA VAL A 108 -6.29 1.89 -2.60
C VAL A 108 -7.67 2.26 -3.15
N ASP A 109 -8.02 3.55 -3.03
CA ASP A 109 -9.26 4.09 -3.56
C ASP A 109 -9.04 4.64 -4.98
N PRO A 110 -9.77 4.14 -6.00
CA PRO A 110 -9.60 4.59 -7.38
C PRO A 110 -9.99 6.06 -7.61
N THR A 111 -10.83 6.66 -6.76
CA THR A 111 -11.23 8.07 -6.87
C THR A 111 -10.06 9.03 -6.68
N LYS A 112 -8.96 8.56 -6.06
CA LYS A 112 -7.72 9.34 -5.88
C LYS A 112 -7.03 9.66 -7.21
N ALA A 113 -7.41 9.00 -8.30
CA ALA A 113 -6.94 9.38 -9.64
C ALA A 113 -7.29 10.83 -10.02
N THR A 114 -8.33 11.41 -9.41
CA THR A 114 -8.68 12.84 -9.56
C THR A 114 -7.58 13.79 -9.09
N LEU A 115 -6.66 13.34 -8.23
CA LEU A 115 -5.53 14.11 -7.72
C LEU A 115 -4.40 14.28 -8.74
N GLY A 116 -4.49 13.67 -9.93
CA GLY A 116 -3.45 13.73 -10.95
C GLY A 116 -3.00 15.14 -11.31
N GLY A 117 -3.94 16.10 -11.40
CA GLY A 117 -3.61 17.50 -11.65
C GLY A 117 -2.79 18.14 -10.53
N GLN A 118 -3.16 17.88 -9.27
CA GLN A 118 -2.44 18.39 -8.09
C GLN A 118 -1.04 17.77 -7.98
N ILE A 119 -0.93 16.45 -8.17
CA ILE A 119 0.36 15.75 -8.16
C ILE A 119 1.26 16.25 -9.28
N LYS A 120 0.71 16.49 -10.48
CA LYS A 120 1.47 17.07 -11.59
C LYS A 120 1.98 18.47 -11.25
N ALA A 121 1.17 19.32 -10.62
CA ALA A 121 1.60 20.65 -10.19
C ALA A 121 2.71 20.61 -9.13
N LEU A 122 2.69 19.60 -8.24
CA LEU A 122 3.71 19.43 -7.20
C LEU A 122 5.02 18.83 -7.71
N THR A 123 4.95 17.96 -8.72
CA THR A 123 6.09 17.11 -9.12
C THR A 123 6.62 17.37 -10.53
N ASN A 124 5.88 18.13 -11.35
CA ASN A 124 6.11 18.31 -12.78
C ASN A 124 6.15 17.01 -13.61
N PHE A 125 5.64 15.90 -13.08
CA PHE A 125 5.48 14.65 -13.82
C PHE A 125 4.03 14.46 -14.28
N ASN A 126 3.86 13.83 -15.44
CA ASN A 126 2.56 13.26 -15.80
C ASN A 126 2.26 12.10 -14.86
N VAL A 127 1.00 11.86 -14.53
CA VAL A 127 0.64 10.89 -13.48
C VAL A 127 -0.08 9.70 -14.09
N GLU A 128 0.39 8.49 -13.80
CA GLU A 128 -0.27 7.24 -14.15
C GLU A 128 -0.74 6.56 -12.85
N PHE A 129 -2.06 6.40 -12.69
CA PHE A 129 -2.64 5.81 -11.50
C PHE A 129 -2.88 4.31 -11.63
N PHE A 130 -2.62 3.59 -10.55
CA PHE A 130 -2.88 2.17 -10.41
C PHE A 130 -3.71 1.90 -9.17
N VAL A 131 -4.67 0.97 -9.29
CA VAL A 131 -5.35 0.40 -8.13
C VAL A 131 -4.40 -0.61 -7.49
N ILE A 132 -4.18 -0.46 -6.19
CA ILE A 132 -3.32 -1.35 -5.39
C ILE A 132 -4.14 -1.99 -4.26
N LYS A 133 -3.68 -3.16 -3.79
CA LYS A 133 -4.31 -3.88 -2.68
C LYS A 133 -4.20 -3.09 -1.36
N HIS A 134 -5.22 -3.23 -0.53
CA HIS A 134 -5.36 -2.64 0.80
C HIS A 134 -4.63 -3.45 1.90
N LYS A 135 -4.44 -4.77 1.76
CA LYS A 135 -4.13 -5.68 2.89
C LYS A 135 -2.91 -5.33 3.78
N LYS A 136 -3.16 -5.40 5.10
CA LYS A 136 -2.23 -5.69 6.21
C LYS A 136 -2.22 -7.21 6.50
N ALA A 137 -1.25 -7.93 5.95
CA ALA A 137 -0.75 -9.23 6.44
C ALA A 137 0.46 -9.61 5.56
N GLY A 138 1.68 -9.42 6.05
CA GLY A 138 2.93 -9.72 5.33
C GLY A 138 3.36 -8.71 4.23
N GLY A 139 2.43 -8.12 3.47
CA GLY A 139 2.70 -7.15 2.38
C GLY A 139 2.57 -5.68 2.80
N LEU A 140 3.20 -4.77 2.07
CA LEU A 140 3.43 -3.37 2.45
C LEU A 140 2.14 -2.54 2.65
N SER A 141 2.04 -1.84 3.78
CA SER A 141 1.14 -0.70 3.94
C SER A 141 1.84 0.61 3.57
N ILE A 142 1.10 1.62 3.11
CA ILE A 142 1.64 2.97 2.82
C ILE A 142 2.43 3.50 4.02
N GLU A 143 1.93 3.28 5.24
CA GLU A 143 2.63 3.64 6.47
C GLU A 143 3.96 2.90 6.65
N ARG A 144 4.00 1.59 6.37
CA ARG A 144 5.22 0.79 6.45
C ARG A 144 6.26 1.22 5.42
N VAL A 145 5.83 1.57 4.21
CA VAL A 145 6.73 2.09 3.15
C VAL A 145 7.35 3.41 3.59
N LEU A 146 6.53 4.31 4.13
CA LEU A 146 6.99 5.59 4.66
C LEU A 146 7.94 5.41 5.85
N HIS A 147 7.69 4.41 6.70
CA HIS A 147 8.57 4.10 7.83
C HIS A 147 9.92 3.54 7.38
N ILE A 148 9.93 2.59 6.43
CA ILE A 148 11.18 2.04 5.85
C ILE A 148 12.02 3.15 5.22
N ASN A 149 11.40 4.10 4.50
CA ASN A 149 12.13 5.23 3.94
C ASN A 149 12.79 6.08 5.05
N GLN A 150 12.06 6.38 6.13
CA GLN A 150 12.63 7.12 7.27
C GLN A 150 13.78 6.37 7.96
N THR A 151 13.67 5.06 8.18
CA THR A 151 14.75 4.26 8.79
C THR A 151 16.01 4.23 7.91
N LEU A 152 15.84 4.12 6.59
CA LEU A 152 16.98 4.17 5.65
C LEU A 152 17.65 5.55 5.58
N LEU A 153 16.90 6.64 5.81
CA LEU A 153 17.46 8.00 5.90
C LEU A 153 18.22 8.25 7.21
N HIS A 154 17.84 7.60 8.30
CA HIS A 154 18.53 7.72 9.60
C HIS A 154 19.66 6.69 9.79
N GLY A 155 19.69 5.61 9.01
CA GLY A 155 20.69 4.53 9.07
C GLY A 155 22.04 4.80 8.39
N ARG A 156 22.30 6.02 7.88
CA ARG A 156 23.61 6.42 7.32
C ARG A 156 24.33 7.50 8.15
N ARG A 157 24.13 7.51 9.47
CA ARG A 157 24.94 8.28 10.42
C ARG A 157 25.20 7.44 11.66
N ASN A 158 26.00 6.37 11.50
CA ASN A 158 26.84 5.73 12.53
C ASN A 158 27.34 4.37 12.01
N ALA A 159 28.24 4.42 11.02
CA ALA A 159 29.23 3.38 10.82
C ALA A 159 30.60 4.03 11.04
N LEU A 160 30.79 4.56 12.25
CA LEU A 160 32.08 5.00 12.76
C LEU A 160 32.42 4.04 13.90
N TRP A 161 33.46 3.22 13.65
CA TRP A 161 34.42 2.73 14.63
C TRP A 161 33.89 2.09 15.93
N CYS A 162 33.96 0.75 15.99
CA CYS A 162 34.12 0.02 17.25
C CYS A 162 35.52 -0.62 17.29
N PRO A 163 36.50 -0.05 18.02
CA PRO A 163 37.78 -0.68 18.29
C PRO A 163 37.75 -1.43 19.62
N THR A 164 36.90 -2.46 19.78
CA THR A 164 36.95 -3.34 20.97
C THR A 164 36.04 -4.57 20.82
N ALA A 165 36.57 -5.62 20.19
CA ALA A 165 36.12 -7.00 20.40
C ALA A 165 37.38 -7.87 20.42
N PHE A 166 38.02 -7.95 21.59
CA PHE A 166 37.90 -9.05 22.53
C PHE A 166 38.55 -10.34 22.03
N ARG A 167 39.77 -10.49 22.51
CA ARG A 167 40.68 -11.62 22.52
C ARG A 167 40.00 -12.92 22.99
N LYS A 168 40.55 -14.04 22.48
CA LYS A 168 40.49 -15.45 22.93
C LYS A 168 39.39 -16.34 22.32
N SER A 169 39.82 -17.16 21.36
CA SER A 169 39.97 -18.62 21.60
C SER A 169 40.81 -19.24 20.49
N PHE A 170 42.07 -19.56 20.81
CA PHE A 170 42.92 -20.46 20.04
C PHE A 170 43.77 -21.24 21.05
N HIS A 171 43.35 -22.47 21.32
CA HIS A 171 44.07 -23.67 21.79
C HIS A 171 43.11 -24.80 21.38
N HIS A 172 43.48 -25.86 20.66
CA HIS A 172 44.70 -26.65 20.74
C HIS A 172 44.84 -27.55 19.49
N ALA A 173 46.04 -28.13 19.34
CA ALA A 173 46.40 -29.34 18.58
C ALA A 173 46.84 -29.08 17.11
N VAL A 174 47.94 -29.61 16.58
CA VAL A 174 48.72 -30.82 16.87
C VAL A 174 50.18 -30.62 16.39
N ASP A 175 51.13 -31.17 17.15
CA ASP A 175 52.54 -31.37 16.81
C ASP A 175 52.76 -32.08 15.47
N ASN A 176 53.78 -31.71 14.68
CA ASN A 176 54.66 -32.66 13.96
C ASN A 176 55.78 -31.96 13.17
N PHE A 177 57.00 -32.43 13.48
CA PHE A 177 58.32 -32.25 12.84
C PHE A 177 59.03 -30.88 12.92
#